data_AF-L7UJR9-F1
#
_entry.id   AF-L7UJR9-F1
#
_cell.length_a   1.000
_cell.length_b   1.000
_cell.length_c   1.000
_cell.angle_alpha   90.00
_cell.angle_beta   90.00
_cell.angle_gamma   90.00
#
_symmetry.space_group_name_H-M   'P 1'
#
loop_
_entity.id
_entity.type
_entity.pdbx_description
1 polymer ?
#
loop_
_entity_poly.entity_id
_entity_poly.type
_entity_poly.pdbx_seq_one_letter_code
_entity_poly.pdbx_strand_id
1 'polypeptide(L)'
;MRGLANLLGLGGVLGMLVSGTASAACWAWPSSPTYDLRWAVGMDSATADDDASLVTDNALLRFFFPTKCAGTYGCDIVEYSIQWYSGSWQTFTPGMNDTDPAGYARRAWSYFYDHNFRATVCN
;
A
#
# COMPACT_ATOMS: atom_id res chain seq x y z
N MET A 1 28.36 -57.39 -35.49
CA MET A 1 28.06 -57.54 -34.04
C MET A 1 28.95 -56.58 -33.26
N ARG A 2 28.41 -56.00 -32.17
CA ARG A 2 28.96 -54.92 -31.32
C ARG A 2 28.73 -53.53 -31.93
N GLY A 3 27.93 -52.61 -31.37
CA GLY A 3 27.33 -52.52 -30.05
C GLY A 3 27.50 -51.07 -29.57
N LEU A 4 26.54 -50.21 -29.92
CA LEU A 4 26.40 -48.83 -29.45
C LEU A 4 25.76 -48.83 -28.06
N ALA A 5 26.29 -48.02 -27.14
CA ALA A 5 25.51 -47.13 -26.26
C ALA A 5 26.44 -46.42 -25.25
N ASN A 6 26.79 -45.18 -25.58
CA ASN A 6 27.25 -44.15 -24.66
C ASN A 6 25.98 -43.54 -24.03
N LEU A 7 25.79 -43.60 -22.71
CA LEU A 7 24.89 -42.66 -21.99
C LEU A 7 25.08 -42.79 -20.47
N LEU A 8 25.95 -41.97 -19.90
CA LEU A 8 25.94 -41.54 -18.50
C LEU A 8 26.23 -40.04 -18.60
N GLY A 9 25.25 -39.15 -18.51
CA GLY A 9 24.37 -38.97 -17.36
C GLY A 9 24.77 -37.63 -16.75
N LEU A 10 24.25 -36.55 -17.35
CA LEU A 10 24.49 -35.15 -16.96
C LEU A 10 24.16 -34.94 -15.47
N GLY A 11 25.15 -34.53 -14.69
CA GLY A 11 24.96 -33.96 -13.35
C GLY A 11 24.28 -32.60 -13.48
N GLY A 12 22.95 -32.60 -13.42
CA GLY A 12 22.13 -31.39 -13.34
C GLY A 12 22.24 -30.78 -11.95
N VAL A 13 22.84 -29.59 -11.87
CA VAL A 13 22.81 -28.71 -10.70
C VAL A 13 21.35 -28.29 -10.49
N LEU A 14 20.69 -28.90 -9.51
CA LEU A 14 19.37 -28.48 -9.06
C LEU A 14 19.53 -27.22 -8.21
N GLY A 15 19.59 -26.07 -8.88
CA GLY A 15 19.46 -24.77 -8.23
C GLY A 15 18.04 -24.64 -7.67
N MET A 16 17.89 -24.80 -6.36
CA MET A 16 16.69 -24.37 -5.65
C MET A 16 16.57 -22.85 -5.80
N LEU A 17 15.81 -22.40 -6.79
CA LEU A 17 15.26 -21.06 -6.83
C LEU A 17 14.25 -20.97 -5.68
N VAL A 18 14.72 -20.49 -4.53
CA VAL A 18 13.85 -20.05 -3.46
C VAL A 18 13.19 -18.79 -3.97
N SER A 19 11.98 -18.93 -4.52
CA SER A 19 11.11 -17.81 -4.86
C SER A 19 10.75 -17.09 -3.57
N GLY A 20 11.61 -16.17 -3.13
CA GLY A 20 11.25 -15.23 -2.08
C GLY A 20 10.05 -14.43 -2.57
N THR A 21 8.93 -14.54 -1.86
CA THR A 21 7.79 -13.64 -2.06
C THR A 21 8.31 -12.21 -1.91
N ALA A 22 8.20 -11.39 -2.95
CA ALA A 22 8.46 -9.96 -2.83
C ALA A 22 7.52 -9.40 -1.78
N SER A 23 8.02 -9.13 -0.57
CA SER A 23 7.26 -8.44 0.46
C SER A 23 7.26 -6.96 0.09
N ALA A 24 6.07 -6.36 -0.03
CA ALA A 24 5.94 -4.93 -0.23
C ALA A 24 6.75 -4.17 0.84
N ALA A 25 7.54 -3.18 0.44
CA ALA A 25 8.34 -2.41 1.37
C ALA A 25 7.44 -1.33 1.98
N CYS A 26 7.08 -1.46 3.26
CA CYS A 26 6.19 -0.50 3.92
C CYS A 26 6.95 0.54 4.76
N TRP A 27 6.47 1.77 4.80
CA TRP A 27 7.02 2.86 5.61
C TRP A 27 5.93 3.78 6.17
N ALA A 28 6.25 4.44 7.28
CA ALA A 28 5.40 5.48 7.85
C ALA A 28 5.59 6.82 7.12
N TRP A 29 4.48 7.47 6.77
CA TRP A 29 4.39 8.84 6.30
C TRP A 29 3.70 9.70 7.37
N PRO A 30 4.46 10.43 8.20
CA PRO A 30 3.88 11.47 9.06
C PRO A 30 3.54 12.71 8.23
N SER A 31 2.36 13.30 8.47
CA SER A 31 1.92 14.51 7.78
C SER A 31 1.16 15.46 8.70
N SER A 32 1.32 16.75 8.43
CA SER A 32 0.48 17.83 8.99
C SER A 32 -0.87 17.88 8.27
N PRO A 33 -1.85 18.66 8.78
CA PRO A 33 -3.10 18.88 8.09
C PRO A 33 -2.89 19.31 6.63
N THR A 34 -3.72 18.81 5.73
CA THR A 34 -3.62 19.02 4.28
C THR A 34 -4.98 19.30 3.66
N TYR A 35 -5.00 20.24 2.72
CA TYR A 35 -6.18 20.62 1.93
C TYR A 35 -6.18 19.98 0.53
N ASP A 36 -5.41 18.90 0.35
CA ASP A 36 -5.32 18.22 -0.93
C ASP A 36 -6.67 17.59 -1.30
N LEU A 37 -7.32 18.17 -2.32
CA LEU A 37 -8.64 17.74 -2.79
C LEU A 37 -8.64 16.30 -3.30
N ARG A 38 -7.48 15.70 -3.60
CA ARG A 38 -7.39 14.29 -3.98
C ARG A 38 -7.88 13.37 -2.87
N TRP A 39 -7.75 13.76 -1.60
CA TRP A 39 -8.36 13.00 -0.50
C TRP A 39 -9.88 12.94 -0.60
N ALA A 40 -10.54 13.94 -1.20
CA ALA A 40 -12.00 13.95 -1.37
C ALA A 40 -12.51 12.91 -2.37
N VAL A 41 -11.64 12.41 -3.26
CA VAL A 41 -11.93 11.26 -4.13
C VAL A 41 -12.02 9.96 -3.31
N GLY A 42 -11.38 9.95 -2.14
CA GLY A 42 -11.39 8.88 -1.17
C GLY A 42 -10.18 7.95 -1.28
N MET A 43 -9.76 7.44 -0.11
CA MET A 43 -9.01 6.19 -0.02
C MET A 43 -10.02 5.04 0.04
N ASP A 44 -9.82 3.97 -0.71
CA ASP A 44 -10.57 2.73 -0.55
C ASP A 44 -9.65 1.58 -0.12
N SER A 45 -10.22 0.41 0.16
CA SER A 45 -9.46 -0.77 0.56
C SER A 45 -8.90 -1.49 -0.67
N ALA A 46 -7.61 -1.85 -0.66
CA ALA A 46 -6.98 -2.72 -1.65
C ALA A 46 -7.61 -4.12 -1.84
N THR A 47 -8.63 -4.46 -1.05
CA THR A 47 -9.35 -5.74 -1.09
C THR A 47 -10.60 -5.73 -1.96
N ALA A 48 -11.02 -4.59 -2.50
CA ALA A 48 -12.13 -4.51 -3.44
C ALA A 48 -11.58 -4.66 -4.87
N ASP A 49 -12.31 -5.38 -5.72
CA ASP A 49 -11.98 -5.57 -7.15
C ASP A 49 -12.07 -4.27 -7.98
N ASP A 50 -12.11 -3.08 -7.35
CA ASP A 50 -12.02 -1.78 -7.99
C ASP A 50 -10.61 -1.18 -7.85
N ASP A 51 -9.91 -1.13 -8.97
CA ASP A 51 -8.57 -0.55 -9.14
C ASP A 51 -8.56 1.00 -9.13
N ALA A 52 -9.61 1.64 -8.60
CA ALA A 52 -9.80 3.09 -8.62
C ALA A 52 -9.06 3.83 -7.49
N SER A 53 -8.98 3.28 -6.26
CA SER A 53 -8.08 3.80 -5.22
C SER A 53 -6.65 3.74 -5.67
N LEU A 54 -6.23 2.62 -6.27
CA LEU A 54 -4.83 2.42 -6.62
C LEU A 54 -4.37 3.53 -7.55
N VAL A 55 -5.22 4.04 -8.45
CA VAL A 55 -4.89 5.19 -9.31
C VAL A 55 -4.81 6.49 -8.50
N THR A 56 -5.73 6.72 -7.57
CA THR A 56 -5.79 7.94 -6.74
C THR A 56 -4.63 7.99 -5.74
N ASP A 57 -4.41 6.90 -5.00
CA ASP A 57 -3.32 6.73 -4.04
C ASP A 57 -1.98 6.77 -4.77
N ASN A 58 -1.85 6.14 -5.94
CA ASN A 58 -0.65 6.31 -6.75
C ASN A 58 -0.41 7.74 -7.20
N ALA A 59 -1.44 8.44 -7.68
CA ALA A 59 -1.29 9.83 -8.12
C ALA A 59 -0.90 10.74 -6.95
N LEU A 60 -1.47 10.51 -5.77
CA LEU A 60 -1.17 11.24 -4.55
C LEU A 60 0.25 10.93 -4.05
N LEU A 61 0.59 9.65 -3.91
CA LEU A 61 1.86 9.21 -3.35
C LEU A 61 3.04 9.39 -4.32
N ARG A 62 2.84 9.34 -5.64
CA ARG A 62 3.88 9.71 -6.61
C ARG A 62 4.19 11.21 -6.59
N PHE A 63 3.23 12.06 -6.22
CA PHE A 63 3.48 13.48 -6.04
C PHE A 63 4.37 13.75 -4.82
N PHE A 64 4.11 13.08 -3.69
CA PHE A 64 4.90 13.27 -2.47
C PHE A 64 6.20 12.45 -2.42
N PHE A 65 6.19 11.25 -3.02
CA PHE A 65 7.27 10.26 -2.95
C PHE A 65 7.58 9.64 -4.32
N PRO A 66 7.98 10.45 -5.33
CA PRO A 66 8.16 9.97 -6.70
C PRO A 66 9.17 8.82 -6.79
N THR A 67 10.24 8.84 -6.00
CA THR A 67 11.26 7.77 -6.03
C THR A 67 10.82 6.49 -5.32
N LYS A 68 9.97 6.59 -4.29
CA LYS A 68 9.45 5.43 -3.58
C LYS A 68 8.25 4.79 -4.28
N CYS A 69 7.55 5.54 -5.12
CA CYS A 69 6.30 5.11 -5.77
C CYS A 69 6.37 5.01 -7.30
N ALA A 70 7.59 5.00 -7.86
CA ALA A 70 7.83 4.84 -9.30
C ALA A 70 7.73 3.39 -9.81
N GLY A 71 7.43 2.41 -8.95
CA GLY A 71 7.35 1.00 -9.30
C GLY A 71 6.13 0.65 -10.18
N THR A 72 6.15 -0.55 -10.76
CA THR A 72 5.08 -1.11 -11.60
C THR A 72 3.75 -1.22 -10.85
N TYR A 73 3.80 -1.58 -9.56
CA TYR A 73 2.62 -1.75 -8.71
C TYR A 73 2.23 -0.47 -7.96
N GLY A 74 3.12 0.52 -7.96
CA GLY A 74 2.86 1.81 -7.35
C GLY A 74 3.02 1.81 -5.83
N CYS A 75 2.30 2.69 -5.15
CA CYS A 75 2.19 2.71 -3.70
C CYS A 75 0.73 2.74 -3.28
N ASP A 76 0.50 2.21 -2.09
CA ASP A 76 -0.83 2.11 -1.49
C ASP A 76 -0.78 2.46 0.00
N ILE A 77 -1.87 3.05 0.51
CA ILE A 77 -2.05 3.36 1.93
C ILE A 77 -2.80 2.20 2.58
N VAL A 78 -2.07 1.34 3.27
CA VAL A 78 -2.67 0.15 3.92
C VAL A 78 -3.28 0.46 5.29
N GLU A 79 -2.89 1.57 5.91
CA GLU A 79 -3.37 2.00 7.21
C GLU A 79 -3.11 3.50 7.39
N TYR A 80 -3.94 4.19 8.17
CA TYR A 80 -3.65 5.55 8.63
C TYR A 80 -4.11 5.78 10.06
N SER A 81 -3.55 6.79 10.72
CA SER A 81 -4.01 7.26 12.02
C SER A 81 -4.25 8.76 12.01
N ILE A 82 -5.26 9.21 12.75
CA ILE A 82 -5.57 10.62 12.99
C ILE A 82 -5.26 10.95 14.44
N GLN A 83 -4.61 12.08 14.67
CA GLN A 83 -4.46 12.65 16.00
C GLN A 83 -5.61 13.60 16.29
N TRP A 84 -6.50 13.23 17.20
CA TRP A 84 -7.61 14.06 17.64
C TRP A 84 -7.14 15.26 18.47
N TYR A 85 -7.99 16.29 18.63
CA TYR A 85 -7.70 17.44 19.49
C TYR A 85 -7.41 17.08 20.96
N SER A 86 -7.86 15.91 21.43
CA SER A 86 -7.48 15.37 22.74
C SER A 86 -6.00 14.94 22.82
N GLY A 87 -5.29 14.93 21.69
CA GLY A 87 -3.94 14.37 21.53
C GLY A 87 -3.92 12.87 21.28
N SER A 88 -5.07 12.18 21.37
CA SER A 88 -5.20 10.74 21.16
C SER A 88 -5.10 10.38 19.68
N TRP A 89 -4.42 9.28 19.38
CA TRP A 89 -4.35 8.73 18.03
C TRP A 89 -5.37 7.61 17.85
N GLN A 90 -6.06 7.59 16.72
CA GLN A 90 -6.93 6.49 16.32
C GLN A 90 -6.52 5.99 14.94
N THR A 91 -6.42 4.67 14.81
CA THR A 91 -6.01 3.99 13.59
C THR A 91 -7.22 3.49 12.80
N PHE A 92 -7.11 3.61 11.48
CA PHE A 92 -8.10 3.24 10.49
C PHE A 92 -7.43 2.48 9.35
N THR A 93 -8.18 1.55 8.77
CA THR A 93 -7.86 0.89 7.52
C THR A 93 -8.85 1.38 6.47
N PRO A 94 -8.37 1.97 5.36
CA PRO A 94 -9.22 2.42 4.27
C PRO A 94 -10.27 1.38 3.88
N GLY A 95 -11.50 1.82 3.66
CA GLY A 95 -12.63 0.99 3.23
C GLY A 95 -13.20 0.03 4.29
N MET A 96 -12.46 -0.33 5.35
CA MET A 96 -12.89 -1.35 6.33
C MET A 96 -13.53 -0.77 7.60
N ASN A 97 -12.78 0.05 8.35
CA ASN A 97 -13.24 0.61 9.63
C ASN A 97 -13.11 2.14 9.66
N ASP A 98 -13.01 2.75 8.50
CA ASP A 98 -12.74 4.16 8.32
C ASP A 98 -13.98 5.03 8.15
N THR A 99 -15.11 4.60 8.72
CA THR A 99 -16.29 5.46 8.84
C THR A 99 -16.07 6.44 9.99
N ASP A 100 -16.61 7.66 9.87
CA ASP A 100 -16.53 8.67 10.91
C ASP A 100 -17.04 8.13 12.27
N PRO A 101 -16.20 8.12 13.32
CA PRO A 101 -16.60 7.66 14.65
C PRO A 101 -17.71 8.51 15.29
N ALA A 102 -17.92 9.75 14.84
CA ALA A 102 -19.03 10.60 15.28
C ALA A 102 -20.38 10.25 14.60
N GLY A 103 -20.42 9.24 13.73
CA GLY A 103 -21.65 8.71 13.16
C GLY A 103 -22.15 9.44 11.91
N TYR A 104 -21.34 10.33 11.33
CA TYR A 104 -21.66 10.96 10.05
C TYR A 104 -21.38 10.02 8.88
N ALA A 105 -22.11 10.19 7.78
CA ALA A 105 -21.89 9.45 6.53
C ALA A 105 -20.67 9.96 5.76
N ARG A 106 -19.50 10.04 6.43
CA ARG A 106 -18.21 10.40 5.83
C ARG A 106 -17.13 9.45 6.31
N ARG A 107 -15.99 9.46 5.61
CA ARG A 107 -14.82 8.66 5.98
C ARG A 107 -13.93 9.42 6.96
N ALA A 108 -13.20 8.71 7.82
CA ALA A 108 -12.35 9.30 8.84
C ALA A 108 -11.23 10.16 8.23
N TRP A 109 -10.69 9.80 7.05
CA TRP A 109 -9.71 10.63 6.35
C TRP A 109 -10.20 12.04 5.99
N SER A 110 -11.51 12.29 6.02
CA SER A 110 -12.05 13.64 5.85
C SER A 110 -11.60 14.61 6.94
N TYR A 111 -10.97 14.16 8.03
CA TYR A 111 -10.37 15.00 9.05
C TYR A 111 -8.92 15.41 8.77
N PHE A 112 -8.33 14.97 7.64
CA PHE A 112 -6.96 15.37 7.30
C PHE A 112 -6.80 16.88 7.07
N TYR A 113 -7.88 17.64 6.87
CA TYR A 113 -7.79 19.10 6.68
C TYR A 113 -7.47 19.87 7.97
N ASP A 114 -7.79 19.33 9.15
CA ASP A 114 -7.63 20.01 10.44
C ASP A 114 -6.96 19.17 11.54
N HIS A 115 -6.62 17.91 11.25
CA HIS A 115 -5.89 17.04 12.17
C HIS A 115 -4.55 16.59 11.61
N ASN A 116 -3.56 16.39 12.49
CA ASN A 116 -2.34 15.68 12.11
C ASN A 116 -2.71 14.24 11.77
N PHE A 117 -2.01 13.68 10.79
CA PHE A 117 -2.19 12.27 10.43
C PHE A 117 -0.87 11.59 10.18
N ARG A 118 -0.91 10.25 10.19
CA ARG A 118 0.17 9.42 9.70
C ARG A 118 -0.41 8.28 8.88
N ALA A 119 0.28 7.87 7.84
CA ALA A 119 -0.12 6.74 7.00
C ALA A 119 0.99 5.68 6.98
N THR A 120 0.60 4.41 6.90
CA THR A 120 1.49 3.31 6.53
C THR A 120 1.32 3.10 5.03
N VAL A 121 2.40 3.31 4.29
CA VAL A 121 2.44 3.23 2.84
C VAL A 121 3.28 2.03 2.42
N CYS A 122 2.82 1.23 1.47
CA CYS A 122 3.53 0.08 0.93
C CYS A 122 3.73 0.22 -0.60
N ASN A 123 4.83 -0.30 -1.13
CA ASN A 123 5.13 -0.45 -2.56
C ASN A 123 5.49 -1.92 -2.85
#